data_AF-A0A2E8D350-F1
#
_entry.id   AF-A0A2E8D350-F1
#
_cell.length_a   1.000
_cell.length_b   1.000
_cell.length_c   1.000
_cell.angle_alpha   90.00
_cell.angle_beta   90.00
_cell.angle_gamma   90.00
#
_symmetry.space_group_name_H-M   'P 1'
#
loop_
_entity.id
_entity.type
_entity.pdbx_description
1 polymer ?
#
loop_
_entity_poly.entity_id
_entity_poly.type
_entity_poly.pdbx_seq_one_letter_code
_entity_poly.pdbx_strand_id
1 'polypeptide(L)'
;MALHEDDVDAVFIHQGLASYRSVLNMPHVYIPHDAVVPQALDAGDFSEIASALVPTRLRLTAMVDALNRRLTDVQVRKAYSGLPPSQLEVTQIGGESDAAAWLIESLE
;
A
#
# COMPACT_ATOMS: atom_id res chain seq x y z
N MET A 1 12.79 5.44 -4.34
CA MET A 1 11.30 5.32 -4.32
C MET A 1 10.95 4.36 -5.45
N ALA A 2 10.29 3.22 -5.20
CA ALA A 2 10.21 2.12 -6.17
C ALA A 2 9.67 2.48 -7.57
N LEU A 3 8.84 3.52 -7.68
CA LEU A 3 8.33 4.01 -8.97
C LEU A 3 9.39 4.68 -9.86
N HIS A 4 10.53 5.08 -9.29
CA HIS A 4 11.58 5.83 -9.97
C HIS A 4 12.95 5.13 -9.92
N GLU A 5 13.00 3.93 -9.33
CA GLU A 5 14.21 3.14 -9.19
C GLU A 5 13.98 1.83 -9.93
N ASP A 6 14.86 1.51 -10.88
CA ASP A 6 14.70 0.33 -11.73
C ASP A 6 15.06 -0.98 -11.00
N ASP A 7 15.80 -0.89 -9.89
CA ASP A 7 16.37 -2.01 -9.15
C ASP A 7 15.70 -2.17 -7.77
N VAL A 8 14.37 -2.32 -7.77
CA VAL A 8 13.59 -2.62 -6.56
C VAL A 8 12.85 -3.94 -6.71
N ASP A 9 13.32 -4.95 -5.97
CA ASP A 9 12.75 -6.30 -6.00
C ASP A 9 11.43 -6.42 -5.22
N ALA A 10 11.32 -5.68 -4.11
CA ALA A 10 10.16 -5.75 -3.23
C ALA A 10 9.86 -4.45 -2.50
N VAL A 11 8.58 -4.23 -2.21
CA VAL A 11 8.06 -3.12 -1.42
C VAL A 11 7.25 -3.66 -0.24
N PHE A 12 7.62 -3.20 0.95
CA PHE A 12 6.88 -3.48 2.18
C PHE A 12 6.25 -2.20 2.72
N ILE A 13 4.96 -2.26 3.05
CA ILE A 13 4.22 -1.14 3.65
C ILE A 13 3.59 -1.61 4.96
N HIS A 14 3.82 -0.86 6.03
CA HIS A 14 3.19 -1.10 7.34
C HIS A 14 2.33 0.11 7.74
N GLN A 15 1.08 -0.16 8.12
CA GLN A 15 0.12 0.87 8.56
C GLN A 15 -0.06 2.03 7.56
N GLY A 16 0.13 1.73 6.27
CA GLY A 16 -0.11 2.68 5.20
C GLY A 16 -1.60 2.90 4.94
N LEU A 17 -1.93 4.02 4.31
CA LEU A 17 -3.27 4.31 3.83
C LEU A 17 -3.60 3.39 2.64
N ALA A 18 -4.71 2.65 2.70
CA ALA A 18 -5.06 1.67 1.65
C ALA A 18 -5.61 2.30 0.35
N SER A 19 -6.12 3.53 0.43
CA SER A 19 -6.63 4.29 -0.71
C SER A 19 -6.55 5.77 -0.38
N TYR A 20 -5.86 6.53 -1.22
CA TYR A 20 -5.77 7.98 -1.12
C TYR A 20 -7.16 8.60 -1.32
N ARG A 21 -7.99 8.04 -2.20
CA ARG A 21 -9.37 8.51 -2.42
C ARG A 21 -10.25 8.40 -1.18
N SER A 22 -9.93 7.50 -0.25
CA SER A 22 -10.69 7.35 0.99
C SER A 22 -10.72 8.61 1.86
N VAL A 23 -9.77 9.52 1.67
CA VAL A 23 -9.75 10.87 2.29
C VAL A 23 -11.02 11.67 1.98
N LEU A 24 -11.62 11.46 0.81
CA LEU A 24 -12.81 12.19 0.37
C LEU A 24 -14.12 11.59 0.90
N ASN A 25 -14.08 10.43 1.57
CA ASN A 25 -15.29 9.74 2.01
C ASN A 25 -15.98 10.43 3.20
N MET A 26 -15.24 11.25 3.96
CA MET A 26 -15.72 11.88 5.19
C MET A 26 -15.15 13.30 5.30
N PRO A 27 -15.85 14.24 5.96
CA PRO A 27 -15.35 15.60 6.15
C PRO A 27 -14.22 15.71 7.19
N HIS A 28 -13.94 14.62 7.92
CA HIS A 28 -12.86 14.54 8.89
C HIS A 28 -11.77 13.65 8.29
N VAL A 29 -10.53 14.13 8.27
CA VAL A 29 -9.41 13.40 7.69
C VAL A 29 -8.26 13.42 8.69
N TYR A 30 -7.68 12.24 8.96
CA TYR A 30 -6.57 12.07 9.88
C TYR A 30 -5.26 11.86 9.11
N ILE A 31 -5.03 12.64 8.07
CA ILE A 31 -3.75 12.66 7.34
C ILE A 31 -2.99 13.95 7.66
N PRO A 32 -1.65 13.89 7.72
CA PRO A 32 -0.82 15.08 7.80
C PRO A 32 -1.04 16.02 6.60
N HIS A 33 -1.00 17.34 6.82
CA HIS A 33 -1.20 18.31 5.75
C HIS A 33 -0.10 18.28 4.67
N ASP A 34 1.12 17.90 5.04
CA ASP A 34 2.26 17.70 4.13
C ASP A 34 2.17 16.41 3.31
N ALA A 35 1.30 15.47 3.69
CA ALA A 35 0.98 14.29 2.90
C ALA A 35 -0.07 14.56 1.80
N VAL A 36 -0.62 15.78 1.73
CA VAL A 36 -1.57 16.18 0.68
C VAL A 36 -0.80 16.51 -0.58
N VAL A 37 -0.89 15.63 -1.57
CA VAL A 37 -0.37 15.86 -2.92
C VAL A 37 -1.51 16.40 -3.79
N PRO A 38 -1.45 17.66 -4.25
CA PRO A 38 -2.44 18.23 -5.15
C PRO A 38 -2.53 17.40 -6.44
N GLN A 39 -3.75 17.24 -6.97
CA GLN A 39 -4.01 16.54 -8.23
C GLN A 39 -3.61 15.06 -8.25
N ALA A 40 -3.19 14.45 -7.13
CA ALA A 40 -2.80 13.04 -7.11
C ALA A 40 -3.92 12.11 -7.58
N LEU A 41 -5.18 12.40 -7.21
CA LEU A 41 -6.33 11.61 -7.65
C LEU A 41 -6.67 11.77 -9.14
N ASP A 42 -6.13 12.79 -9.82
CA ASP A 42 -6.25 12.91 -11.28
C ASP A 42 -5.34 11.90 -11.99
N ALA A 43 -4.23 11.51 -11.34
CA ALA A 43 -3.28 10.51 -11.84
C ALA A 43 -3.67 9.07 -11.48
N GLY A 44 -4.38 8.85 -10.37
CA GLY A 44 -4.85 7.53 -9.92
C GLY A 44 -4.87 7.38 -8.40
N ASP A 45 -5.27 6.21 -7.92
CA ASP A 45 -5.16 5.83 -6.51
C ASP A 45 -3.91 4.95 -6.30
N PHE A 46 -3.63 4.58 -5.04
CA PHE A 46 -2.48 3.76 -4.70
C PHE A 46 -2.52 2.36 -5.34
N SER A 47 -3.71 1.84 -5.65
CA SER A 47 -3.87 0.58 -6.39
C SER A 47 -3.32 0.65 -7.82
N GLU A 48 -3.54 1.77 -8.51
CA GLU A 48 -3.05 2.01 -9.85
C GLU A 48 -1.54 2.23 -9.84
N ILE A 49 -1.02 2.95 -8.85
CA ILE A 49 0.43 3.10 -8.65
C ILE A 49 1.08 1.74 -8.40
N ALA A 50 0.49 0.91 -7.54
CA ALA A 50 1.00 -0.43 -7.29
C ALA A 50 0.99 -1.33 -8.54
N SER A 51 0.02 -1.11 -9.45
CA SER A 51 -0.05 -1.85 -10.72
C SER A 51 1.07 -1.45 -11.68
N ALA A 52 1.59 -0.22 -11.58
CA ALA A 52 2.75 0.22 -12.34
C ALA A 52 4.07 -0.39 -11.84
N LEU A 53 4.08 -0.98 -10.64
CA LEU A 53 5.26 -1.64 -10.06
C LEU A 53 5.42 -3.10 -10.51
N VAL A 54 4.60 -3.64 -11.41
CA VAL A 54 4.82 -5.00 -11.93
C VAL A 54 6.22 -5.08 -12.57
N PRO A 55 7.07 -6.08 -12.21
CA PRO A 55 6.78 -7.30 -11.44
C PRO A 55 7.12 -7.27 -9.93
N THR A 56 7.55 -6.14 -9.37
CA THR A 56 7.97 -5.96 -7.97
C THR A 56 6.92 -6.48 -6.98
N ARG A 57 7.36 -7.32 -6.03
CA ARG A 57 6.51 -7.91 -4.99
C ARG A 57 6.07 -6.85 -3.99
N LEU A 58 4.81 -6.90 -3.55
CA LEU A 58 4.22 -5.93 -2.63
C LEU A 58 3.60 -6.64 -1.42
N ARG A 59 4.03 -6.26 -0.21
CA ARG A 59 3.40 -6.70 1.03
C ARG A 59 2.80 -5.53 1.79
N LEU A 60 1.49 -5.61 2.01
CA LEU A 60 0.68 -4.63 2.72
C LEU A 60 0.30 -5.16 4.10
N THR A 61 0.79 -4.50 5.15
CA THR A 61 0.59 -4.93 6.53
C THR A 61 -0.23 -3.91 7.32
N ALA A 62 -1.29 -4.39 7.99
CA ALA A 62 -2.08 -3.60 8.94
C ALA A 62 -2.58 -2.26 8.37
N MET A 63 -2.93 -2.23 7.08
CA MET A 63 -3.34 -1.02 6.36
C MET A 63 -4.54 -0.33 7.01
N VAL A 64 -4.61 0.99 6.85
CA VAL A 64 -5.64 1.83 7.46
C VAL A 64 -6.45 2.60 6.42
N ASP A 65 -7.60 3.12 6.85
CA ASP A 65 -8.36 4.13 6.10
C ASP A 65 -7.97 5.56 6.50
N ALA A 66 -8.59 6.56 5.87
CA ALA A 66 -8.35 7.97 6.16
C ALA A 66 -8.80 8.45 7.56
N LEU A 67 -9.48 7.60 8.33
CA LEU A 67 -9.80 7.84 9.74
C LEU A 67 -8.83 7.10 10.68
N ASN A 68 -7.71 6.61 10.14
CA ASN A 68 -6.70 5.83 10.84
C ASN A 68 -7.28 4.56 11.49
N ARG A 69 -8.29 3.96 10.88
CA ARG A 69 -8.89 2.69 11.32
C ARG A 69 -8.30 1.55 10.51
N ARG A 70 -7.90 0.49 11.20
CA ARG A 70 -7.37 -0.71 10.55
C ARG A 70 -8.44 -1.36 9.67
N LEU A 71 -8.04 -1.73 8.46
CA LEU A 71 -8.87 -2.44 7.49
C LEU A 71 -8.62 -3.94 7.58
N THR A 72 -9.66 -4.72 7.33
CA THR A 72 -9.56 -6.18 7.17
C THR A 72 -8.84 -6.55 5.87
N ASP A 73 -8.24 -7.75 5.81
CA ASP A 73 -7.58 -8.23 4.59
C ASP A 73 -8.52 -8.23 3.37
N VAL A 74 -9.80 -8.54 3.59
CA VAL A 74 -10.82 -8.50 2.53
C VAL A 74 -11.00 -7.09 1.98
N GLN A 75 -11.03 -6.07 2.84
CA GLN A 75 -11.16 -4.68 2.41
C GLN A 75 -9.91 -4.20 1.65
N VAL A 76 -8.71 -4.57 2.11
CA VAL A 76 -7.46 -4.21 1.44
C VAL A 76 -7.36 -4.93 0.09
N ARG A 77 -7.61 -6.23 0.02
CA ARG A 77 -7.60 -6.99 -1.25
C ARG A 77 -8.63 -6.45 -2.24
N LYS A 78 -9.78 -5.98 -1.76
CA LYS A 78 -10.78 -5.32 -2.60
C LYS A 78 -10.27 -3.98 -3.16
N ALA A 79 -9.54 -3.19 -2.37
CA ALA A 79 -8.94 -1.94 -2.82
C ALA A 79 -7.86 -2.18 -3.90
N TYR A 80 -7.13 -3.29 -3.81
CA TYR A 80 -6.06 -3.66 -4.74
C TYR A 80 -6.47 -4.78 -5.73
N SER A 81 -7.75 -4.92 -6.06
CA SER A 81 -8.25 -6.05 -6.86
C SER A 81 -7.70 -6.15 -8.28
N GLY A 82 -7.06 -5.08 -8.78
CA GLY A 82 -6.38 -5.06 -10.08
C GLY A 82 -5.01 -5.74 -10.08
N LEU A 83 -4.44 -6.04 -8.92
CA LEU A 83 -3.13 -6.69 -8.82
C LEU A 83 -3.23 -8.21 -8.93
N PRO A 84 -2.28 -8.88 -9.61
CA PRO A 84 -2.21 -10.32 -9.62
C PRO A 84 -1.92 -10.86 -8.21
N PRO A 85 -2.57 -11.98 -7.79
CA PRO A 85 -2.36 -12.56 -6.46
C PRO A 85 -0.91 -12.93 -6.14
N SER A 86 -0.08 -13.19 -7.16
CA SER A 86 1.35 -13.51 -7.02
C SER A 86 2.20 -12.29 -6.62
N GLN A 87 1.72 -11.07 -6.89
CA GLN A 87 2.42 -9.83 -6.59
C GLN A 87 2.01 -9.27 -5.23
N LEU A 88 0.79 -9.54 -4.76
CA LEU A 88 0.20 -8.91 -3.58
C LEU A 88 0.04 -9.87 -2.40
N GLU A 89 0.78 -9.59 -1.34
CA GLU A 89 0.57 -10.18 -0.01
C GLU A 89 -0.11 -9.16 0.92
N VAL A 90 -1.16 -9.58 1.62
CA VAL A 90 -1.88 -8.75 2.60
C VAL A 90 -1.91 -9.49 3.92
N THR A 91 -1.47 -8.84 4.99
CA THR A 91 -1.44 -9.40 6.35
C THR A 91 -1.88 -8.37 7.40
N GLN A 92 -2.48 -8.85 8.49
CA GLN A 92 -2.82 -8.04 9.66
C GLN A 92 -1.69 -7.97 10.70
N ILE A 93 -0.74 -8.90 10.64
CA ILE A 93 0.32 -9.10 11.62
C ILE A 93 1.66 -8.93 10.91
N GLY A 94 2.51 -8.08 11.45
CA GLY A 94 3.90 -7.94 11.03
C GLY A 94 4.64 -7.11 12.07
N GLY A 95 5.56 -7.76 12.79
CA GLY A 95 6.58 -7.07 13.58
C GLY A 95 7.81 -6.80 12.73
N GLU A 96 8.74 -5.97 13.21
CA GLU A 96 9.98 -5.64 12.46
C GLU A 96 10.76 -6.90 12.02
N SER A 97 10.80 -7.94 12.86
CA SER A 97 11.47 -9.21 12.54
C SER A 97 10.81 -9.97 11.38
N ASP A 98 9.50 -9.81 11.17
CA ASP A 98 8.76 -10.48 10.10
C ASP A 98 8.91 -9.72 8.77
N ALA A 99 9.05 -8.39 8.82
CA ALA A 99 9.32 -7.57 7.65
C ALA A 99 10.71 -7.86 7.06
N ALA A 100 11.74 -7.93 7.91
CA ALA A 100 13.10 -8.20 7.46
C ALA A 100 13.24 -9.60 6.84
N ALA A 101 12.65 -10.63 7.46
CA ALA A 101 12.64 -11.99 6.92
C ALA A 101 12.00 -12.03 5.53
N TRP A 102 10.83 -11.41 5.37
CA TRP A 102 10.12 -11.37 4.09
C TRP A 102 10.88 -10.62 2.99
N LEU A 103 11.56 -9.52 3.34
CA LEU A 103 12.38 -8.79 2.37
C LEU A 103 13.55 -9.65 1.89
N ILE A 104 14.22 -10.39 2.78
CA ILE A 104 15.31 -11.31 2.41
C ILE A 104 14.81 -12.41 1.48
N GLU A 105 13.68 -13.04 1.80
CA GLU A 105 13.03 -14.05 0.95
C GLU A 105 12.58 -13.51 -0.42
N SER A 106 12.49 -12.19 -0.57
CA SER A 106 12.08 -11.56 -1.83
C SER A 106 13.27 -11.21 -2.74
N LEU A 107 14.51 -11.36 -2.26
CA LEU A 107 15.74 -11.15 -3.05
C LEU A 107 16.27 -12.45 -3.69
N GLU A 108 15.74 -13.62 -3.30
CA GLU A 108 16.11 -14.95 -3.82
C GLU A 108 15.25 -15.35 -5.03
#